data_AF-A0A967T690-F1
#
_entry.id   AF-A0A967T690-F1
#
_cell.length_a   1.000
_cell.length_b   1.000
_cell.length_c   1.000
_cell.angle_alpha   90.00
_cell.angle_beta   90.00
_cell.angle_gamma   90.00
#
_symmetry.space_group_name_H-M   'P 1'
#
loop_
_entity.id
_entity.type
_entity.pdbx_description
1 polymer ?
#
loop_
_entity_poly.entity_id
_entity_poly.type
_entity_poly.pdbx_seq_one_letter_code
_entity_poly.pdbx_strand_id
1 'polypeptide(L)'
;MSEESFLVQLKQRRVIRAALLYVALAWVALQAADLLAGAGIIGEQLVRGLILVAVIGFPIVVVASWFLDSPWRDKKSLAVAGDLVIIVAIMVAAGLFAWQQWFASFVRPSVTVHAIEATDTREDTRQLAGRFARNLHIVLAMRSELRVLEFGEPVENADYRISGTMAQGGSIVRLTLQLFDSNGSLVWGETFEDNPDDEIQLMNRVQSEFYGNLPLPAEAFTLARDLVAACNSLAERDSLITQAAQKFDAVDELPPPQRPVAQQLAMQHLADAETLCPGWPDTRLLRMMNTLELDQDDIDEDGLLREFPNSAFIYRKIGERRKAAGKPEEAAALFDEACFLQPSSGLPECN
;
A
#
# COMPACT_ATOMS: atom_id res chain seq x y z
N MET A 1 26.08 16.98 -42.41
CA MET A 1 26.18 16.19 -41.16
C MET A 1 25.77 14.76 -41.50
N SER A 2 26.68 13.82 -41.26
CA SER A 2 26.78 12.50 -41.91
C SER A 2 25.98 11.38 -41.22
N GLU A 3 24.64 11.42 -41.31
CA GLU A 3 23.79 10.30 -40.81
C GLU A 3 23.99 9.00 -41.61
N GLU A 4 24.32 9.10 -42.91
CA GLU A 4 24.56 7.91 -43.74
C GLU A 4 25.80 7.10 -43.32
N SER A 5 26.78 7.72 -42.64
CA SER A 5 28.01 7.02 -42.26
C SER A 5 27.87 6.19 -40.98
N PHE A 6 26.98 6.55 -40.04
CA PHE A 6 26.77 5.83 -38.79
C PHE A 6 25.92 4.57 -38.98
N LEU A 7 24.85 4.66 -39.79
CA LEU A 7 23.97 3.53 -40.10
C LEU A 7 24.64 2.49 -41.00
N VAL A 8 25.51 2.92 -41.92
CA VAL A 8 26.32 2.01 -42.76
C VAL A 8 27.41 1.32 -41.93
N GLN A 9 28.01 2.00 -40.95
CA GLN A 9 28.98 1.42 -40.02
C GLN A 9 28.36 0.36 -39.10
N LEU A 10 27.11 0.55 -38.64
CA LEU A 10 26.38 -0.46 -37.85
C LEU A 10 26.02 -1.71 -38.67
N LYS A 11 25.73 -1.56 -39.97
CA LYS A 11 25.35 -2.67 -40.87
C LYS A 11 26.53 -3.56 -41.30
N GLN A 12 27.76 -3.03 -41.28
CA GLN A 12 28.98 -3.73 -41.69
C GLN A 12 29.64 -4.58 -40.59
N ARG A 13 29.28 -4.39 -39.32
CA ARG A 13 29.81 -5.16 -38.18
C ARG A 13 28.67 -5.93 -37.54
N ARG A 14 28.87 -7.20 -37.17
CA ARG A 14 27.81 -8.16 -36.78
C ARG A 14 26.97 -7.77 -35.54
N VAL A 15 27.19 -6.57 -34.98
CA VAL A 15 26.49 -5.91 -33.88
C VAL A 15 24.97 -5.92 -34.05
N ILE A 16 24.44 -5.55 -35.23
CA ILE A 16 22.98 -5.55 -35.46
C ILE A 16 22.41 -6.97 -35.32
N ARG A 17 23.11 -8.01 -35.79
CA ARG A 17 22.64 -9.40 -35.64
C ARG A 17 22.66 -9.85 -34.18
N ALA A 18 23.70 -9.49 -33.42
CA ALA A 18 23.79 -9.82 -32.00
C ALA A 18 22.70 -9.09 -31.18
N ALA A 19 22.46 -7.80 -31.46
CA ALA A 19 21.40 -7.02 -30.85
C ALA A 19 20.02 -7.61 -31.15
N LEU A 20 19.72 -7.94 -32.41
CA LEU A 20 18.45 -8.56 -32.81
C LEU A 20 18.25 -9.95 -32.19
N LEU A 21 19.30 -10.78 -32.13
CA LEU A 21 19.25 -12.10 -31.51
C LEU A 21 18.97 -11.99 -30.00
N TYR A 22 19.62 -11.03 -29.33
CA TYR A 22 19.40 -10.77 -27.91
C TYR A 22 17.98 -10.31 -27.63
N VAL A 23 17.48 -9.33 -28.41
CA VAL A 23 16.08 -8.85 -28.28
C VAL A 23 15.09 -9.99 -28.50
N ALA A 24 15.32 -10.86 -29.48
CA ALA A 24 14.46 -12.02 -29.72
C ALA A 24 14.48 -13.02 -28.55
N LEU A 25 15.65 -13.35 -28.00
CA LEU A 25 15.79 -14.26 -26.85
C LEU A 25 15.20 -13.66 -25.57
N ALA A 26 15.46 -12.38 -25.31
CA ALA A 26 14.91 -11.66 -24.18
C ALA A 26 13.38 -11.58 -24.26
N TRP A 27 12.83 -11.32 -25.45
CA TRP A 27 11.39 -11.31 -25.67
C TRP A 27 10.75 -12.67 -25.37
N VAL A 28 11.34 -13.78 -25.86
CA VAL A 28 10.84 -15.14 -25.58
C VAL A 28 10.90 -15.45 -24.08
N ALA A 29 11.99 -15.07 -23.40
CA ALA A 29 12.14 -15.28 -21.96
C ALA A 29 11.11 -14.49 -21.14
N LEU A 30 10.85 -13.24 -21.53
CA LEU A 30 9.83 -12.40 -20.91
C LEU A 30 8.44 -12.97 -21.12
N GLN A 31 8.13 -13.46 -22.32
CA GLN A 31 6.82 -14.06 -22.58
C GLN A 31 6.60 -15.36 -21.80
N ALA A 32 7.66 -16.16 -21.62
CA ALA A 32 7.60 -17.34 -20.75
C ALA A 32 7.41 -16.95 -19.27
N ALA A 33 8.08 -15.90 -18.81
CA ALA A 33 7.92 -15.42 -17.44
C ALA A 33 6.51 -14.86 -17.19
N ASP A 34 5.95 -14.13 -18.14
CA ASP A 34 4.58 -13.61 -18.08
C ASP A 34 3.55 -14.75 -17.96
N LEU A 35 3.69 -15.80 -18.78
CA LEU A 35 2.87 -17.00 -18.70
C LEU A 35 3.00 -17.74 -17.35
N LEU A 36 4.21 -17.83 -16.80
CA LEU A 36 4.47 -18.47 -15.51
C LEU A 36 3.93 -17.65 -14.33
N ALA A 37 3.94 -16.32 -14.45
CA ALA A 37 3.35 -15.42 -13.46
C ALA A 37 1.82 -15.46 -13.47
N GLY A 38 1.21 -15.46 -14.66
CA GLY A 38 -0.24 -15.67 -14.79
C GLY A 38 -0.70 -17.05 -14.26
N ALA A 39 0.20 -18.04 -14.26
CA ALA A 39 -0.05 -19.36 -13.66
C ALA A 39 0.23 -19.42 -12.14
N GLY A 40 0.65 -18.32 -11.50
CA GLY A 40 0.97 -18.25 -10.07
C GLY A 40 2.25 -18.99 -9.65
N ILE A 41 3.07 -19.44 -10.61
CA ILE A 41 4.29 -20.22 -10.33
C ILE A 41 5.44 -19.32 -9.91
N ILE A 42 5.51 -18.12 -10.48
CA ILE A 42 6.51 -17.10 -10.14
C ILE A 42 5.83 -15.80 -9.75
N GLY A 43 6.31 -15.15 -8.69
CA GLY A 43 5.76 -13.87 -8.25
C GLY A 43 6.03 -12.74 -9.26
N GLU A 44 5.18 -11.73 -9.27
CA GLU A 44 5.26 -10.58 -10.19
C GLU A 44 6.62 -9.84 -10.12
N GLN A 45 7.27 -9.92 -8.96
CA GLN A 45 8.59 -9.36 -8.69
C GLN A 45 9.69 -10.01 -9.53
N LEU A 46 9.59 -11.32 -9.80
CA LEU A 46 10.56 -12.02 -10.64
C LEU A 46 10.43 -11.61 -12.11
N VAL A 47 9.19 -11.42 -12.59
CA VAL A 47 8.94 -10.96 -13.97
C VAL A 47 9.47 -9.55 -14.16
N ARG A 48 9.15 -8.63 -13.24
CA ARG A 48 9.66 -7.25 -13.25
C ARG A 48 11.19 -7.21 -13.17
N GLY A 49 11.81 -8.13 -12.44
CA GLY A 49 13.27 -8.28 -12.41
C GLY A 49 13.89 -8.80 -13.68
N LEU A 50 13.24 -9.76 -14.32
CA LEU A 50 13.68 -10.28 -15.61
C LEU A 50 13.65 -9.18 -16.69
N ILE A 51 12.65 -8.30 -16.67
CA ILE A 51 12.57 -7.13 -17.56
C ILE A 51 13.78 -6.22 -17.35
N LEU A 52 14.14 -5.91 -16.10
CA LEU A 52 15.30 -5.05 -15.84
C LEU A 52 16.61 -5.69 -16.32
N VAL A 53 16.82 -6.98 -16.01
CA VAL A 53 18.01 -7.70 -16.47
C VAL A 53 18.09 -7.72 -18.00
N ALA A 54 16.95 -7.86 -18.69
CA ALA A 54 16.90 -7.77 -20.15
C ALA A 54 17.26 -6.37 -20.67
N VAL A 55 16.76 -5.31 -20.01
CA VAL A 55 17.06 -3.91 -20.40
C VAL A 55 18.53 -3.55 -20.14
N ILE A 56 19.12 -4.00 -19.02
CA ILE A 56 20.53 -3.75 -18.68
C ILE A 56 21.48 -4.66 -19.48
N GLY A 57 21.08 -5.89 -19.77
CA GLY A 57 21.88 -6.82 -20.55
C GLY A 57 21.99 -6.40 -22.03
N PHE A 58 21.02 -5.68 -22.58
CA PHE A 58 21.06 -5.17 -23.94
C PHE A 58 22.28 -4.26 -24.24
N PRO A 59 22.53 -3.15 -23.52
CA PRO A 59 23.71 -2.32 -23.76
C PRO A 59 25.02 -3.07 -23.52
N ILE A 60 25.06 -4.02 -22.57
CA ILE A 60 26.23 -4.89 -22.34
C ILE A 60 26.54 -5.72 -23.58
N VAL A 61 25.52 -6.36 -24.16
CA VAL A 61 25.68 -7.19 -25.36
C VAL A 61 26.05 -6.36 -26.59
N VAL A 62 25.50 -5.15 -26.74
CA VAL A 62 25.85 -4.24 -27.83
C VAL A 62 27.34 -3.85 -27.74
N VAL A 63 27.83 -3.44 -26.56
CA VAL A 63 29.24 -3.08 -26.35
C VAL A 63 30.16 -4.30 -26.54
N ALA A 64 29.79 -5.47 -26.02
CA ALA A 64 30.56 -6.70 -26.18
C ALA A 64 30.66 -7.14 -27.66
N SER A 65 29.56 -7.05 -28.40
CA SER A 65 29.51 -7.41 -29.83
C SER A 65 30.34 -6.48 -30.71
N TRP A 66 30.50 -5.21 -30.30
CA TRP A 66 31.32 -4.23 -31.02
C TRP A 66 32.82 -4.53 -30.90
N PHE A 67 33.27 -5.07 -29.76
CA PHE A 67 34.68 -5.39 -29.50
C PHE A 67 35.11 -6.78 -30.00
N LEU A 68 34.23 -7.78 -29.95
CA LEU A 68 34.52 -9.14 -30.44
C LEU A 68 34.76 -9.20 -31.96
N ASP A 69 34.31 -8.20 -32.72
CA ASP A 69 34.50 -8.06 -34.17
C ASP A 69 35.71 -7.16 -34.53
N SER A 70 36.53 -6.77 -33.55
CA SER A 70 37.76 -5.99 -33.76
C SER A 70 38.96 -6.92 -34.05
N PRO A 71 39.68 -6.78 -35.19
CA PRO A 71 40.67 -7.77 -35.64
C PRO A 71 42.01 -7.76 -34.87
N TRP A 72 42.14 -7.09 -33.73
CA TRP A 72 43.40 -6.97 -32.96
C TRP A 72 43.69 -8.15 -32.05
N ARG A 73 43.64 -9.37 -32.60
CA ARG A 73 44.10 -10.59 -31.93
C ARG A 73 45.63 -10.70 -31.99
N ASP A 74 46.33 -9.66 -31.55
CA ASP A 74 47.78 -9.69 -31.33
C ASP A 74 48.13 -9.49 -29.85
N LYS A 75 49.12 -10.27 -29.42
CA LYS A 75 49.45 -10.63 -28.03
C LYS A 75 49.85 -9.43 -27.15
N LYS A 76 48.90 -8.64 -26.67
CA LYS A 76 48.97 -7.82 -25.42
C LYS A 76 47.59 -7.67 -24.75
N SER A 77 46.73 -8.68 -24.89
CA SER A 77 45.30 -8.61 -24.55
C SER A 77 44.94 -8.81 -23.07
N LEU A 78 45.91 -9.00 -22.17
CA LEU A 78 45.63 -9.20 -20.73
C LEU A 78 45.29 -7.90 -20.00
N ALA A 79 45.78 -6.75 -20.46
CA ALA A 79 45.47 -5.45 -19.85
C ALA A 79 44.06 -4.94 -20.18
N VAL A 80 43.62 -5.08 -21.44
CA VAL A 80 42.28 -4.65 -21.90
C VAL A 80 41.17 -5.59 -21.40
N ALA A 81 41.48 -6.88 -21.19
CA ALA A 81 40.54 -7.82 -20.58
C ALA A 81 40.23 -7.47 -19.12
N GLY A 82 41.18 -6.89 -18.38
CA GLY A 82 40.97 -6.42 -17.01
C GLY A 82 39.99 -5.24 -16.95
N ASP A 83 40.18 -4.23 -17.80
CA ASP A 83 39.30 -3.05 -17.85
C ASP A 83 37.86 -3.40 -18.23
N LEU A 84 37.66 -4.39 -19.11
CA LEU A 84 36.32 -4.81 -19.53
C LEU A 84 35.59 -5.62 -18.46
N VAL A 85 36.32 -6.49 -17.74
CA VAL A 85 35.77 -7.20 -16.57
C VAL A 85 35.37 -6.20 -15.49
N ILE A 86 36.16 -5.13 -15.30
CA ILE A 86 35.83 -4.05 -14.35
C ILE A 86 34.59 -3.28 -14.80
N ILE A 87 34.46 -2.89 -16.08
CA ILE A 87 33.27 -2.18 -16.58
C ILE A 87 32.01 -3.04 -16.47
N VAL A 88 32.08 -4.32 -16.84
CA VAL A 88 30.95 -5.24 -16.70
C VAL A 88 30.62 -5.48 -15.22
N ALA A 89 31.63 -5.66 -14.36
CA ALA A 89 31.43 -5.79 -12.92
C ALA A 89 30.84 -4.52 -12.30
N ILE A 90 31.22 -3.33 -12.76
CA ILE A 90 30.64 -2.05 -12.32
C ILE A 90 29.22 -1.91 -12.84
N MET A 91 28.92 -2.30 -14.08
CA MET A 91 27.55 -2.24 -14.63
C MET A 91 26.62 -3.26 -13.95
N VAL A 92 27.13 -4.45 -13.64
CA VAL A 92 26.41 -5.47 -12.87
C VAL A 92 26.25 -5.03 -11.41
N ALA A 93 27.30 -4.49 -10.78
CA ALA A 93 27.22 -3.97 -9.42
C ALA A 93 26.32 -2.73 -9.34
N ALA A 94 26.33 -1.83 -10.32
CA ALA A 94 25.43 -0.69 -10.42
C ALA A 94 24.00 -1.12 -10.71
N GLY A 95 23.80 -2.15 -11.55
CA GLY A 95 22.50 -2.76 -11.79
C GLY A 95 21.95 -3.46 -10.55
N LEU A 96 22.79 -4.20 -9.80
CA LEU A 96 22.45 -4.85 -8.53
C LEU A 96 22.25 -3.84 -7.39
N PHE A 97 23.03 -2.76 -7.36
CA PHE A 97 22.90 -1.68 -6.38
C PHE A 97 21.66 -0.83 -6.67
N ALA A 98 21.38 -0.51 -7.94
CA ALA A 98 20.12 0.09 -8.36
C ALA A 98 18.94 -0.87 -8.11
N TRP A 99 19.12 -2.17 -8.33
CA TRP A 99 18.13 -3.19 -7.95
C TRP A 99 17.80 -3.11 -6.45
N GLN A 100 18.83 -3.18 -5.61
CA GLN A 100 18.70 -3.18 -4.15
C GLN A 100 18.15 -1.85 -3.60
N GLN A 101 18.59 -0.71 -4.13
CA GLN A 101 18.23 0.62 -3.63
C GLN A 101 16.88 1.12 -4.18
N TRP A 102 16.50 0.70 -5.38
CA TRP A 102 15.35 1.28 -6.09
C TRP A 102 14.13 0.34 -6.13
N PHE A 103 14.32 -0.98 -6.14
CA PHE A 103 13.17 -1.91 -6.22
C PHE A 103 12.49 -2.18 -4.88
N ALA A 104 13.22 -2.04 -3.76
CA ALA A 104 12.62 -2.12 -2.43
C ALA A 104 11.58 -1.02 -2.18
N SER A 105 11.62 0.08 -2.94
CA SER A 105 10.73 1.24 -2.77
C SER A 105 9.41 1.15 -3.56
N PHE A 106 9.23 0.16 -4.46
CA PHE A 106 8.04 0.09 -5.32
C PHE A 106 6.89 -0.74 -4.73
N VAL A 107 7.12 -1.51 -3.66
CA VAL A 107 6.04 -2.16 -2.91
C VAL A 107 5.68 -1.26 -1.75
N ARG A 108 4.41 -0.89 -1.66
CA ARG A 108 3.86 -0.17 -0.50
C ARG A 108 4.04 -1.04 0.74
N PRO A 109 4.79 -0.60 1.76
CA PRO A 109 4.94 -1.40 2.96
C PRO A 109 3.59 -1.60 3.63
N SER A 110 3.34 -2.82 4.08
CA SER A 110 2.13 -3.17 4.79
C SER A 110 2.28 -2.94 6.29
N VAL A 111 1.24 -2.41 6.90
CA VAL A 111 1.21 -2.10 8.32
C VAL A 111 -0.10 -2.55 8.93
N THR A 112 -0.02 -3.19 10.10
CA THR A 112 -1.18 -3.49 10.94
C THR A 112 -1.07 -2.78 12.27
N VAL A 113 -2.21 -2.29 12.77
CA VAL A 113 -2.34 -1.66 14.09
C VAL A 113 -3.03 -2.65 15.00
N HIS A 114 -2.29 -3.20 15.97
CA HIS A 114 -2.89 -3.99 17.04
C HIS A 114 -3.61 -3.10 18.04
N ALA A 115 -4.53 -3.71 18.79
CA ALA A 115 -5.17 -3.08 19.93
C ALA A 115 -4.11 -2.55 20.92
N ILE A 116 -4.32 -1.32 21.38
CA ILE A 116 -3.50 -0.76 22.45
C ILE A 116 -4.03 -1.30 23.77
N GLU A 117 -3.19 -2.06 24.48
CA GLU A 117 -3.60 -2.72 25.72
C GLU A 117 -3.56 -1.73 26.89
N ALA A 118 -4.70 -1.53 27.55
CA ALA A 118 -4.70 -0.82 28.81
C ALA A 118 -4.15 -1.74 29.91
N THR A 119 -3.05 -1.34 30.53
CA THR A 119 -2.38 -2.12 31.58
C THR A 119 -2.94 -1.85 32.97
N ASP A 120 -3.81 -0.84 33.10
CA ASP A 120 -4.55 -0.56 34.33
C ASP A 120 -5.99 -1.07 34.27
N THR A 121 -6.71 -0.96 35.39
CA THR A 121 -8.08 -1.46 35.53
C THR A 121 -9.15 -0.43 35.17
N ARG A 122 -8.79 0.81 34.79
CA ARG A 122 -9.79 1.86 34.53
C ARG A 122 -10.48 1.65 33.19
N GLU A 123 -11.77 1.92 33.20
CA GLU A 123 -12.59 1.89 31.99
C GLU A 123 -12.22 3.03 31.05
N ASP A 124 -12.02 4.24 31.58
CA ASP A 124 -11.68 5.43 30.78
C ASP A 124 -10.38 5.23 30.00
N THR A 125 -9.36 4.61 30.61
CA THR A 125 -8.08 4.31 29.96
C THR A 125 -8.24 3.25 28.87
N ARG A 126 -9.08 2.23 29.08
CA ARG A 126 -9.42 1.23 28.05
C ARG A 126 -10.14 1.86 26.86
N GLN A 127 -11.08 2.76 27.12
CA GLN A 127 -11.80 3.48 26.07
C GLN A 127 -10.88 4.43 25.30
N LEU A 128 -10.01 5.18 26.00
CA LEU A 128 -9.03 6.06 25.40
C LEU A 128 -8.04 5.29 24.52
N ALA A 129 -7.52 4.16 25.00
CA ALA A 129 -6.63 3.29 24.23
C ALA A 129 -7.30 2.77 22.95
N GLY A 130 -8.56 2.34 23.05
CA GLY A 130 -9.35 1.89 21.89
C GLY A 130 -9.59 2.99 20.86
N ARG A 131 -9.97 4.21 21.30
CA ARG A 131 -10.15 5.36 20.40
C ARG A 131 -8.84 5.75 19.73
N PHE A 132 -7.74 5.82 20.49
CA PHE A 132 -6.43 6.16 19.96
C PHE A 132 -5.99 5.16 18.88
N ALA A 133 -6.13 3.85 19.14
CA ALA A 133 -5.75 2.81 18.19
C ALA A 133 -6.54 2.88 16.88
N ARG A 134 -7.87 3.12 16.96
CA ARG A 134 -8.72 3.33 15.77
C ARG A 134 -8.32 4.58 15.00
N ASN A 135 -8.08 5.70 15.69
CA ASN A 135 -7.66 6.95 15.05
C ASN A 135 -6.32 6.79 14.32
N LEU A 136 -5.36 6.09 14.94
CA LEU A 136 -4.09 5.79 14.31
C LEU A 136 -4.29 4.95 13.05
N HIS A 137 -5.13 3.91 13.11
CA HIS A 137 -5.48 3.11 11.94
C HIS A 137 -6.10 3.95 10.82
N ILE A 138 -7.08 4.80 11.10
CA ILE A 138 -7.75 5.65 10.11
C ILE A 138 -6.76 6.63 9.46
N VAL A 139 -5.90 7.26 10.27
CA VAL A 139 -4.87 8.18 9.77
C VAL A 139 -3.91 7.47 8.82
N LEU A 140 -3.49 6.26 9.16
CA LEU A 140 -2.64 5.44 8.30
C LEU A 140 -3.41 4.99 7.04
N ALA A 141 -4.69 4.62 7.16
CA ALA A 141 -5.50 4.09 6.06
C ALA A 141 -5.76 5.14 4.96
N MET A 142 -5.67 6.43 5.29
CA MET A 142 -5.70 7.51 4.29
C MET A 142 -4.43 7.61 3.44
N ARG A 143 -3.37 6.86 3.78
CA ARG A 143 -2.09 6.92 3.07
C ARG A 143 -2.05 5.94 1.93
N SER A 144 -1.92 6.46 0.72
CA SER A 144 -1.78 5.64 -0.47
C SER A 144 -0.41 4.99 -0.56
N GLU A 145 0.58 5.46 0.21
CA GLU A 145 1.94 4.91 0.27
C GLU A 145 2.05 3.67 1.17
N LEU A 146 1.07 3.47 2.07
CA LEU A 146 0.98 2.31 2.95
C LEU A 146 -0.15 1.39 2.52
N ARG A 147 0.03 0.10 2.77
CA ARG A 147 -1.08 -0.86 2.78
C ARG A 147 -1.47 -1.12 4.22
N VAL A 148 -2.60 -0.57 4.66
CA VAL A 148 -3.06 -0.73 6.04
C VAL A 148 -4.01 -1.89 6.10
N LEU A 149 -3.60 -2.90 6.86
CA LEU A 149 -4.37 -4.12 7.06
C LEU A 149 -5.46 -3.91 8.12
N GLU A 150 -6.46 -4.77 8.09
CA GLU A 150 -7.57 -4.80 9.04
C GLU A 150 -7.13 -4.60 10.50
N PHE A 151 -7.88 -3.76 11.21
CA PHE A 151 -7.65 -3.44 12.61
C PHE A 151 -8.20 -4.53 13.54
N GLY A 152 -7.46 -4.83 14.61
CA GLY A 152 -7.96 -5.61 15.75
C GLY A 152 -7.74 -7.12 15.67
N GLU A 153 -7.75 -7.71 14.48
CA GLU A 153 -7.41 -9.13 14.30
C GLU A 153 -5.89 -9.32 14.13
N PRO A 154 -5.30 -10.40 14.67
CA PRO A 154 -3.89 -10.68 14.48
C PRO A 154 -3.62 -11.04 13.02
N VAL A 155 -2.94 -10.14 12.31
CA VAL A 155 -2.47 -10.37 10.94
C VAL A 155 -0.99 -10.73 10.97
N GLU A 156 -0.66 -12.00 10.72
CA GLU A 156 0.73 -12.49 10.79
C GLU A 156 1.63 -12.00 9.64
N ASN A 157 1.06 -11.62 8.50
CA ASN A 157 1.79 -11.35 7.25
C ASN A 157 2.06 -9.85 6.97
N ALA A 158 2.01 -8.98 7.98
CA ALA A 158 2.33 -7.57 7.81
C ALA A 158 3.85 -7.32 7.81
N ASP A 159 4.35 -6.42 6.96
CA ASP A 159 5.76 -6.01 6.96
C ASP A 159 6.13 -5.31 8.28
N TYR A 160 5.18 -4.53 8.81
CA TYR A 160 5.29 -3.82 10.05
C TYR A 160 4.07 -4.03 10.95
N ARG A 161 4.34 -4.13 12.25
CA ARG A 161 3.32 -4.33 13.27
C ARG A 161 3.43 -3.27 14.34
N ILE A 162 2.37 -2.51 14.55
CA ILE A 162 2.28 -1.50 15.59
C ILE A 162 1.58 -2.12 16.80
N SER A 163 2.23 -2.06 17.95
CA SER A 163 1.67 -2.47 19.23
C SER A 163 1.81 -1.33 20.22
N GLY A 164 0.90 -1.26 21.19
CA GLY A 164 1.01 -0.25 22.23
C GLY A 164 0.41 -0.69 23.55
N THR A 165 0.84 -0.03 24.60
CA THR A 165 0.26 -0.15 25.93
C THR A 165 -0.08 1.22 26.47
N MET A 166 -1.21 1.34 27.13
CA MET A 166 -1.63 2.58 27.80
C MET A 166 -1.84 2.33 29.29
N ALA A 167 -1.36 3.24 30.11
CA ALA A 167 -1.59 3.22 31.55
C ALA A 167 -1.78 4.66 32.01
N GLN A 168 -2.66 4.90 32.96
CA GLN A 168 -2.77 6.22 33.55
C GLN A 168 -2.24 6.20 35.01
N GLY A 169 -1.70 7.31 35.48
CA GLY A 169 -1.19 7.49 36.84
C GLY A 169 -1.59 8.86 37.34
N GLY A 170 -2.65 8.93 38.14
CA GLY A 170 -3.25 10.22 38.50
C GLY A 170 -3.75 10.96 37.26
N SER A 171 -3.21 12.15 37.00
CA SER A 171 -3.56 13.04 35.89
C SER A 171 -2.66 12.90 34.65
N ILE A 172 -1.88 11.82 34.54
CA ILE A 172 -0.99 11.59 33.40
C ILE A 172 -1.30 10.22 32.79
N VAL A 173 -1.52 10.17 31.49
CA VAL A 173 -1.56 8.95 30.68
C VAL A 173 -0.17 8.72 30.11
N ARG A 174 0.34 7.51 30.30
CA ARG A 174 1.55 6.98 29.68
C ARG A 174 1.14 6.04 28.55
N LEU A 175 1.41 6.46 27.32
CA LEU A 175 1.23 5.67 26.11
C LEU A 175 2.60 5.21 25.63
N THR A 176 2.85 3.90 25.60
CA THR A 176 4.04 3.33 24.98
C THR A 176 3.64 2.73 23.65
N LEU A 177 4.29 3.15 22.57
CA LEU A 177 4.10 2.62 21.22
C LEU A 177 5.37 1.94 20.74
N GLN A 178 5.21 0.82 20.06
CA GLN A 178 6.30 0.00 19.55
C GLN A 178 5.99 -0.44 18.12
N LEU A 179 6.99 -0.31 17.26
CA LEU A 179 6.99 -0.76 15.88
C LEU A 179 7.88 -2.00 15.77
N PHE A 180 7.31 -3.09 15.32
CA PHE A 180 8.02 -4.35 15.05
C PHE A 180 8.10 -4.57 13.54
N ASP A 181 9.19 -5.20 13.09
CA ASP A 181 9.28 -5.74 11.74
C ASP A 181 8.57 -7.11 11.63
N SER A 182 8.52 -7.66 10.42
CA SER A 182 7.95 -8.99 10.14
C SER A 182 8.64 -10.15 10.86
N ASN A 183 9.88 -9.96 11.36
CA ASN A 183 10.59 -10.96 12.15
C ASN A 183 10.33 -10.83 13.66
N GLY A 184 9.53 -9.84 14.08
CA GLY A 184 9.27 -9.53 15.48
C GLY A 184 10.39 -8.75 16.17
N SER A 185 11.35 -8.20 15.43
CA SER A 185 12.40 -7.33 15.98
C SER A 185 11.84 -5.93 16.21
N LEU A 186 12.19 -5.32 17.36
CA LEU A 186 11.82 -3.94 17.67
C LEU A 186 12.59 -2.97 16.76
N VAL A 187 11.88 -2.28 15.89
CA VAL A 187 12.43 -1.24 15.00
C VAL A 187 12.48 0.10 15.74
N TRP A 188 11.41 0.43 16.45
CA TRP A 188 11.28 1.68 17.18
C TRP A 188 10.33 1.49 18.36
N GLY A 189 10.56 2.22 19.44
CA GLY A 189 9.62 2.29 20.53
C GLY A 189 9.81 3.55 21.35
N GLU A 190 8.70 4.21 21.70
CA GLU A 190 8.70 5.45 22.44
C GLU A 190 7.56 5.49 23.45
N THR A 191 7.75 6.28 24.50
CA THR A 191 6.77 6.49 25.55
C THR A 191 6.39 7.95 25.63
N PHE A 192 5.10 8.23 25.48
CA PHE A 192 4.49 9.54 25.53
C PHE A 192 3.75 9.69 26.85
N GLU A 193 3.97 10.80 27.54
CA GLU A 193 3.27 11.15 28.77
C GLU A 193 2.50 12.45 28.57
N ASP A 194 1.17 12.40 28.75
CA ASP A 194 0.28 13.57 28.57
C ASP A 194 -0.88 13.58 29.56
N ASN A 195 -1.60 14.70 29.62
CA ASN A 195 -2.89 14.78 30.28
C ASN A 195 -3.94 13.95 29.50
N PRO A 196 -4.74 13.07 30.14
CA PRO A 196 -5.82 12.32 29.49
C PRO A 196 -6.82 13.20 28.72
N ASP A 197 -7.04 14.43 29.15
CA ASP A 197 -8.01 15.33 28.52
C ASP A 197 -7.50 15.95 27.20
N ASP A 198 -6.18 15.89 26.96
CA ASP A 198 -5.51 16.51 25.81
C ASP A 198 -5.19 15.46 24.70
N GLU A 199 -6.16 14.61 24.33
CA GLU A 199 -6.00 13.52 23.34
C GLU A 199 -5.42 14.01 21.99
N ILE A 200 -5.79 15.23 21.55
CA ILE A 200 -5.29 15.85 20.33
C ILE A 200 -3.78 16.17 20.43
N GLN A 201 -3.32 16.65 21.58
CA GLN A 201 -1.89 16.95 21.78
C GLN A 201 -1.08 15.66 21.83
N LEU A 202 -1.59 14.64 22.51
CA LEU A 202 -0.98 13.32 22.53
C LEU A 202 -0.86 12.75 21.11
N MET A 203 -1.94 12.81 20.32
CA MET A 203 -1.92 12.36 18.92
C MET A 203 -0.93 13.17 18.09
N ASN A 204 -0.91 14.50 18.20
CA ASN A 204 0.05 15.33 17.45
C ASN A 204 1.51 14.96 17.74
N ARG A 205 1.85 14.67 19.00
CA ARG A 205 3.21 14.27 19.39
C ARG A 205 3.55 12.87 18.92
N VAL A 206 2.61 11.92 19.06
CA VAL A 206 2.79 10.58 18.51
C VAL A 206 3.03 10.69 17.02
N GLN A 207 2.20 11.43 16.29
CA GLN A 207 2.34 11.62 14.86
C GLN A 207 3.70 12.23 14.50
N SER A 208 4.17 13.28 15.19
CA SER A 208 5.46 13.89 14.86
C SER A 208 6.65 12.95 15.05
N GLU A 209 6.68 12.18 16.15
CA GLU A 209 7.80 11.28 16.46
C GLU A 209 7.70 9.96 15.70
N PHE A 210 6.52 9.36 15.67
CA PHE A 210 6.26 8.09 14.98
C PHE A 210 6.49 8.21 13.47
N TYR A 211 6.00 9.29 12.85
CA TYR A 211 6.14 9.46 11.39
C TYR A 211 7.55 9.85 10.95
N GLY A 212 8.37 10.44 11.82
CA GLY A 212 9.79 10.61 11.54
C GLY A 212 10.56 9.29 11.46
N ASN A 213 10.02 8.22 12.08
CA ASN A 213 10.64 6.90 12.17
C ASN A 213 10.02 5.86 11.22
N LEU A 214 8.86 6.16 10.60
CA LEU A 214 8.39 5.45 9.42
C LEU A 214 9.17 5.92 8.18
N PRO A 215 9.38 5.06 7.17
CA PRO A 215 9.99 5.44 5.90
C PRO A 215 9.03 6.27 5.02
N LEU A 216 8.46 7.34 5.58
CA LEU A 216 7.45 8.17 4.94
C LEU A 216 7.76 9.67 5.13
N PRO A 217 7.46 10.52 4.13
CA PRO A 217 7.65 11.96 4.25
C PRO A 217 6.62 12.57 5.23
N ALA A 218 7.10 13.39 6.17
CA ALA A 218 6.28 14.03 7.21
C ALA A 218 5.15 14.93 6.65
N GLU A 219 5.36 15.56 5.50
CA GLU A 219 4.41 16.49 4.88
C GLU A 219 3.10 15.83 4.45
N ALA A 220 3.13 14.52 4.19
CA ALA A 220 1.99 13.80 3.66
C ALA A 220 0.95 13.42 4.74
N PHE A 221 1.22 13.71 6.02
CA PHE A 221 0.27 13.51 7.14
C PHE A 221 -0.58 14.75 7.46
N THR A 222 -0.37 15.85 6.75
CA THR A 222 -1.05 17.14 7.00
C THR A 222 -2.57 17.02 6.90
N LEU A 223 -3.09 16.42 5.83
CA LEU A 223 -4.53 16.22 5.65
C LEU A 223 -5.15 15.42 6.80
N ALA A 224 -4.50 14.33 7.21
CA ALA A 224 -5.01 13.46 8.27
C ALA A 224 -5.02 14.15 9.63
N ARG A 225 -3.97 14.93 9.94
CA ARG A 225 -3.92 15.75 11.15
C ARG A 225 -5.04 16.78 11.18
N ASP A 226 -5.26 17.47 10.07
CA ASP A 226 -6.27 18.52 9.99
C ASP A 226 -7.69 17.94 10.13
N LEU A 227 -7.94 16.72 9.63
CA LEU A 227 -9.19 15.98 9.83
C LEU A 227 -9.42 15.59 11.30
N VAL A 228 -8.38 15.10 11.99
CA VAL A 228 -8.48 14.79 13.43
C VAL A 228 -8.72 16.06 14.25
N ALA A 229 -8.02 17.15 13.93
CA ALA A 229 -8.17 18.43 14.61
C ALA A 229 -9.54 19.09 14.36
N ALA A 230 -10.18 18.83 13.21
CA ALA A 230 -11.51 19.34 12.88
C ALA A 230 -12.67 18.61 13.60
N CYS A 231 -12.40 17.48 14.26
CA CYS A 231 -13.42 16.67 14.93
C CYS A 231 -13.73 17.25 16.32
N ASN A 232 -14.99 17.62 16.54
CA ASN A 232 -15.44 18.24 17.78
C ASN A 232 -15.60 17.21 18.92
N SER A 233 -16.07 16.00 18.60
CA SER A 233 -16.34 14.94 19.59
C SER A 233 -16.28 13.55 18.95
N LEU A 234 -15.20 12.81 19.23
CA LEU A 234 -15.00 11.45 18.71
C LEU A 234 -15.94 10.43 19.35
N ALA A 235 -16.12 10.49 20.68
CA ALA A 235 -16.95 9.52 21.39
C ALA A 235 -18.42 9.59 20.95
N GLU A 236 -18.92 10.80 20.70
CA GLU A 236 -20.29 11.01 20.22
C GLU A 236 -20.43 10.56 18.75
N ARG A 237 -19.45 10.87 17.89
CA ARG A 237 -19.39 10.35 16.51
C ARG A 237 -19.41 8.83 16.48
N ASP A 238 -18.54 8.16 17.24
CA ASP A 238 -18.45 6.69 17.28
C ASP A 238 -19.77 6.06 17.75
N SER A 239 -20.43 6.69 18.74
CA SER A 239 -21.75 6.26 19.20
C SER A 239 -22.81 6.38 18.09
N LEU A 240 -22.83 7.48 17.35
CA LEU A 240 -23.75 7.67 16.22
C LEU A 240 -23.48 6.68 15.09
N ILE A 241 -22.21 6.44 14.74
CA ILE A 241 -21.82 5.44 13.74
C ILE A 241 -22.30 4.04 14.16
N THR A 242 -22.09 3.68 15.44
CA THR A 242 -22.54 2.39 15.98
C THR A 242 -24.07 2.26 15.91
N GLN A 243 -24.80 3.31 16.26
CA GLN A 243 -26.26 3.34 16.15
C GLN A 243 -26.71 3.23 14.68
N ALA A 244 -26.04 3.93 13.76
CA ALA A 244 -26.32 3.82 12.33
C ALA A 244 -26.13 2.39 11.82
N ALA A 245 -24.99 1.76 12.14
CA ALA A 245 -24.69 0.38 11.76
C ALA A 245 -25.76 -0.59 12.27
N GLN A 246 -26.13 -0.51 13.55
CA GLN A 246 -27.21 -1.33 14.12
C GLN A 246 -28.55 -1.17 13.39
N LYS A 247 -28.85 0.05 12.91
CA LYS A 247 -30.07 0.30 12.13
C LYS A 247 -29.98 -0.30 10.73
N PHE A 248 -28.83 -0.20 10.07
CA PHE A 248 -28.62 -0.82 8.76
C PHE A 248 -28.71 -2.35 8.83
N ASP A 249 -28.07 -2.97 9.81
CA ASP A 249 -28.10 -4.42 10.01
C ASP A 249 -29.53 -4.94 10.23
N ALA A 250 -30.37 -4.15 10.91
CA ALA A 250 -31.75 -4.51 11.17
C ALA A 250 -32.69 -4.35 9.95
N VAL A 251 -32.27 -3.68 8.85
CA VAL A 251 -33.17 -3.33 7.74
C VAL A 251 -33.81 -4.57 7.11
N ASP A 252 -33.05 -5.62 6.89
CA ASP A 252 -33.53 -6.82 6.21
C ASP A 252 -34.50 -7.64 7.07
N GLU A 253 -34.38 -7.54 8.40
CA GLU A 253 -35.26 -8.18 9.37
C GLU A 253 -36.61 -7.46 9.52
N LEU A 254 -36.67 -6.18 9.13
CA LEU A 254 -37.88 -5.37 9.30
C LEU A 254 -38.94 -5.62 8.20
N PRO A 255 -40.23 -5.49 8.55
CA PRO A 255 -41.31 -5.50 7.57
C PRO A 255 -41.08 -4.44 6.48
N PRO A 256 -41.44 -4.69 5.21
CA PRO A 256 -41.26 -3.73 4.10
C PRO A 256 -41.64 -2.27 4.38
N PRO A 257 -42.77 -1.95 5.07
CA PRO A 257 -43.11 -0.55 5.35
C PRO A 257 -42.19 0.15 6.37
N GLN A 258 -41.43 -0.60 7.18
CA GLN A 258 -40.55 -0.06 8.22
C GLN A 258 -39.10 0.13 7.75
N ARG A 259 -38.68 -0.60 6.72
CA ARG A 259 -37.34 -0.51 6.12
C ARG A 259 -36.91 0.91 5.75
N PRO A 260 -37.70 1.73 5.02
CA PRO A 260 -37.27 3.07 4.64
C PRO A 260 -37.08 3.99 5.85
N VAL A 261 -37.85 3.78 6.93
CA VAL A 261 -37.72 4.55 8.17
C VAL A 261 -36.41 4.22 8.89
N ALA A 262 -36.07 2.93 8.98
CA ALA A 262 -34.81 2.49 9.58
C ALA A 262 -33.60 3.01 8.80
N GLN A 263 -33.64 2.91 7.47
CA GLN A 263 -32.60 3.48 6.60
C GLN A 263 -32.48 4.99 6.76
N GLN A 264 -33.60 5.72 6.80
CA GLN A 264 -33.59 7.17 6.99
C GLN A 264 -32.98 7.57 8.34
N LEU A 265 -33.31 6.86 9.41
CA LEU A 265 -32.76 7.12 10.74
C LEU A 265 -31.26 6.80 10.79
N ALA A 266 -30.82 5.71 10.17
CA ALA A 266 -29.41 5.36 10.06
C ALA A 266 -28.63 6.45 9.32
N MET A 267 -29.17 6.94 8.20
CA MET A 267 -28.60 8.05 7.44
C MET A 267 -28.58 9.36 8.23
N GLN A 268 -29.58 9.61 9.06
CA GLN A 268 -29.59 10.76 9.97
C GLN A 268 -28.43 10.68 10.98
N HIS A 269 -28.22 9.52 11.61
CA HIS A 269 -27.08 9.33 12.53
C HIS A 269 -25.74 9.52 11.83
N LEU A 270 -25.58 9.03 10.59
CA LEU A 270 -24.37 9.29 9.80
C LEU A 270 -24.18 10.77 9.48
N ALA A 271 -25.25 11.48 9.13
CA ALA A 271 -25.21 12.92 8.88
C ALA A 271 -24.83 13.70 10.16
N ASP A 272 -25.44 13.36 11.30
CA ASP A 272 -25.09 13.95 12.60
C ASP A 272 -23.62 13.68 12.94
N ALA A 273 -23.13 12.45 12.70
CA ALA A 273 -21.72 12.11 12.88
C ALA A 273 -20.77 12.92 11.97
N GLU A 274 -21.17 13.16 10.72
CA GLU A 274 -20.43 14.01 9.78
C GLU A 274 -20.40 15.48 10.25
N THR A 275 -21.46 15.99 10.88
CA THR A 275 -21.43 17.35 11.46
C THR A 275 -20.48 17.47 12.65
N LEU A 276 -20.36 16.41 13.45
CA LEU A 276 -19.41 16.38 14.58
C LEU A 276 -17.97 16.35 14.09
N CYS A 277 -17.71 15.56 13.04
CA CYS A 277 -16.37 15.33 12.51
C CYS A 277 -16.39 15.43 10.97
N PRO A 278 -16.34 16.66 10.43
CA PRO A 278 -16.45 16.92 9.00
C PRO A 278 -15.31 16.30 8.21
N GLY A 279 -15.63 15.69 7.07
CA GLY A 279 -14.64 15.12 6.15
C GLY A 279 -14.00 13.81 6.63
N TRP A 280 -14.48 13.22 7.73
CA TRP A 280 -13.95 11.93 8.19
C TRP A 280 -14.24 10.80 7.18
N PRO A 281 -13.24 9.98 6.82
CA PRO A 281 -13.38 9.01 5.72
C PRO A 281 -14.49 7.98 5.95
N ASP A 282 -14.61 7.44 7.17
CA ASP A 282 -15.53 6.32 7.41
C ASP A 282 -16.99 6.72 7.26
N THR A 283 -17.39 7.95 7.59
CA THR A 283 -18.80 8.35 7.48
C THR A 283 -19.22 8.41 6.01
N ARG A 284 -18.35 8.92 5.14
CA ARG A 284 -18.55 8.91 3.69
C ARG A 284 -18.55 7.48 3.14
N LEU A 285 -17.58 6.65 3.55
CA LEU A 285 -17.53 5.25 3.12
C LEU A 285 -18.79 4.48 3.55
N LEU A 286 -19.21 4.62 4.81
CA LEU A 286 -20.43 4.02 5.35
C LEU A 286 -21.68 4.49 4.62
N ARG A 287 -21.76 5.78 4.27
CA ARG A 287 -22.84 6.29 3.43
C ARG A 287 -22.86 5.56 2.09
N MET A 288 -21.73 5.52 1.38
CA MET A 288 -21.60 4.86 0.09
C MET A 288 -21.88 3.35 0.14
N MET A 289 -21.55 2.69 1.25
CA MET A 289 -21.85 1.27 1.48
C MET A 289 -23.35 0.99 1.59
N ASN A 290 -24.12 1.96 2.06
CA ASN A 290 -25.54 1.82 2.37
C ASN A 290 -26.46 2.56 1.40
N THR A 291 -25.90 3.26 0.42
CA THR A 291 -26.63 3.94 -0.66
C THR A 291 -26.28 3.31 -2.01
N LEU A 292 -27.05 3.66 -3.05
CA LEU A 292 -26.79 3.24 -4.43
C LEU A 292 -25.78 4.16 -5.14
N GLU A 293 -25.00 4.96 -4.39
CA GLU A 293 -24.00 5.87 -4.96
C GLU A 293 -22.96 5.11 -5.80
N LEU A 294 -22.54 3.93 -5.33
CA LEU A 294 -21.54 3.10 -6.01
C LEU A 294 -22.07 2.34 -7.24
N ASP A 295 -23.39 2.31 -7.43
CA ASP A 295 -24.03 1.62 -8.56
C ASP A 295 -24.27 2.56 -9.76
N GLN A 296 -23.93 3.84 -9.64
CA GLN A 296 -24.09 4.83 -10.71
C GLN A 296 -23.06 4.60 -11.83
N ASP A 297 -23.50 4.71 -13.09
CA ASP A 297 -22.66 4.42 -14.26
C ASP A 297 -21.48 5.41 -14.43
N ASP A 298 -21.60 6.63 -13.91
CA ASP A 298 -20.67 7.75 -14.09
C ASP A 298 -19.66 7.93 -12.96
N ILE A 299 -19.48 6.93 -12.10
CA ILE A 299 -18.59 7.03 -10.95
C ILE A 299 -17.11 7.03 -11.36
N ASP A 300 -16.32 7.93 -10.76
CA ASP A 300 -14.86 7.96 -10.92
C ASP A 300 -14.22 6.85 -10.07
N GLU A 301 -14.15 5.63 -10.62
CA GLU A 301 -13.54 4.46 -9.97
C GLU A 301 -12.10 4.75 -9.50
N ASP A 302 -11.27 5.34 -10.35
CA ASP A 302 -9.86 5.63 -10.04
C ASP A 302 -9.73 6.78 -9.03
N GLY A 303 -10.68 7.72 -9.01
CA GLY A 303 -10.84 8.72 -7.95
C GLY A 303 -11.11 8.07 -6.59
N LEU A 304 -12.05 7.12 -6.54
CA LEU A 304 -12.38 6.40 -5.31
C LEU A 304 -11.23 5.55 -4.79
N LEU A 305 -10.49 4.88 -5.66
CA LEU A 305 -9.30 4.11 -5.26
C LEU A 305 -8.19 5.01 -4.69
N ARG A 306 -8.07 6.25 -5.18
CA ARG A 306 -7.12 7.23 -4.62
C ARG A 306 -7.60 7.82 -3.30
N GLU A 307 -8.90 8.01 -3.16
CA GLU A 307 -9.52 8.54 -1.93
C GLU A 307 -9.51 7.50 -0.80
N PHE A 308 -9.76 6.23 -1.13
CA PHE A 308 -9.84 5.12 -0.18
C PHE A 308 -8.85 3.98 -0.52
N PRO A 309 -7.53 4.26 -0.50
CA PRO A 309 -6.50 3.33 -0.97
C PRO A 309 -6.33 2.07 -0.11
N ASN A 310 -6.97 2.03 1.06
CA ASN A 310 -6.93 0.91 2.01
C ASN A 310 -8.34 0.38 2.35
N SER A 311 -9.33 0.61 1.48
CA SER A 311 -10.69 0.09 1.68
C SER A 311 -10.93 -1.17 0.86
N ALA A 312 -10.88 -2.34 1.50
CA ALA A 312 -11.20 -3.63 0.87
C ALA A 312 -12.59 -3.61 0.20
N PHE A 313 -13.56 -2.93 0.81
CA PHE A 313 -14.90 -2.76 0.26
C PHE A 313 -14.90 -2.05 -1.11
N ILE A 314 -14.16 -0.94 -1.24
CA ILE A 314 -14.09 -0.18 -2.50
C ILE A 314 -13.41 -1.00 -3.60
N TYR A 315 -12.28 -1.65 -3.28
CA TYR A 315 -11.58 -2.54 -4.20
C TYR A 315 -12.49 -3.65 -4.73
N ARG A 316 -13.22 -4.32 -3.82
CA ARG A 316 -14.17 -5.38 -4.19
C ARG A 316 -15.31 -4.86 -5.06
N LYS A 317 -15.92 -3.73 -4.71
CA LYS A 317 -17.03 -3.14 -5.48
C LYS A 317 -16.62 -2.74 -6.89
N ILE A 318 -15.45 -2.13 -7.05
CA ILE A 318 -14.92 -1.78 -8.37
C ILE A 318 -14.55 -3.06 -9.14
N GLY A 319 -13.99 -4.08 -8.47
CA GLY A 319 -13.74 -5.39 -9.05
C GLY A 319 -14.99 -6.06 -9.62
N GLU A 320 -16.10 -6.06 -8.86
CA GLU A 320 -17.41 -6.57 -9.30
C GLU A 320 -17.88 -5.87 -10.59
N ARG A 321 -17.76 -4.53 -10.65
CA ARG A 321 -18.13 -3.73 -11.82
C ARG A 321 -17.27 -4.05 -13.03
N ARG A 322 -15.93 -4.09 -12.88
CA ARG A 322 -15.02 -4.40 -13.99
C ARG A 322 -15.23 -5.82 -14.52
N LYS A 323 -15.51 -6.78 -13.63
CA LYS A 323 -15.89 -8.14 -14.01
C LYS A 323 -17.19 -8.15 -14.82
N ALA A 324 -18.22 -7.43 -14.38
CA ALA A 324 -19.49 -7.30 -15.10
C ALA A 324 -19.33 -6.60 -16.47
N ALA A 325 -18.39 -5.67 -16.58
CA ALA A 325 -18.02 -4.97 -17.82
C ALA A 325 -17.16 -5.82 -18.78
N GLY A 326 -16.87 -7.09 -18.46
CA GLY A 326 -16.10 -8.00 -19.30
C GLY A 326 -14.58 -7.84 -19.20
N LYS A 327 -14.08 -7.27 -18.10
CA LYS A 327 -12.64 -7.08 -17.81
C LYS A 327 -12.19 -7.92 -16.60
N PRO A 328 -12.14 -9.27 -16.72
CA PRO A 328 -11.88 -10.15 -15.58
C PRO A 328 -10.44 -10.04 -15.04
N GLU A 329 -9.45 -9.73 -15.89
CA GLU A 329 -8.04 -9.58 -15.45
C GLU A 329 -7.86 -8.35 -14.57
N GLU A 330 -8.43 -7.20 -14.96
CA GLU A 330 -8.43 -5.99 -14.12
C GLU A 330 -9.18 -6.22 -12.81
N ALA A 331 -10.28 -6.98 -12.85
CA ALA A 331 -11.05 -7.31 -11.65
C ALA A 331 -10.28 -8.21 -10.68
N ALA A 332 -9.52 -9.19 -11.19
CA ALA A 332 -8.72 -10.10 -10.36
C ALA A 332 -7.72 -9.33 -9.49
N ALA A 333 -6.97 -8.38 -10.08
CA ALA A 333 -6.02 -7.56 -9.32
C ALA A 333 -6.69 -6.74 -8.21
N LEU A 334 -7.93 -6.27 -8.42
CA LEU A 334 -8.69 -5.55 -7.41
C LEU A 334 -9.17 -6.47 -6.29
N PHE A 335 -9.60 -7.70 -6.61
CA PHE A 335 -9.96 -8.70 -5.60
C PHE A 335 -8.77 -9.12 -4.77
N ASP A 336 -7.60 -9.34 -5.38
CA ASP A 336 -6.36 -9.67 -4.68
C ASP A 336 -5.99 -8.57 -3.67
N GLU A 337 -6.13 -7.29 -4.05
CA GLU A 337 -5.89 -6.18 -3.14
C GLU A 337 -6.92 -6.14 -2.00
N ALA A 338 -8.21 -6.38 -2.28
CA ALA A 338 -9.25 -6.45 -1.26
C ALA A 338 -8.97 -7.57 -0.25
N CYS A 339 -8.61 -8.76 -0.72
CA CYS A 339 -8.24 -9.91 0.10
C CYS A 339 -7.01 -9.65 0.96
N PHE A 340 -6.02 -8.94 0.40
CA PHE A 340 -4.85 -8.55 1.17
C PHE A 340 -5.22 -7.58 2.29
N LEU A 341 -6.01 -6.55 2.01
CA LEU A 341 -6.41 -5.54 3.00
C LEU A 341 -7.27 -6.13 4.12
N GLN A 342 -8.10 -7.13 3.81
CA GLN A 342 -8.99 -7.78 4.78
C GLN A 342 -8.93 -9.31 4.71
N PRO A 343 -7.83 -9.94 5.19
CA PRO A 343 -7.61 -11.39 5.05
C PRO A 343 -8.60 -12.24 5.83
N SER A 344 -9.15 -11.71 6.94
CA SER A 344 -9.98 -12.47 7.88
C SER A 344 -11.45 -12.57 7.45
N SER A 345 -11.85 -11.80 6.44
CA SER A 345 -13.25 -11.57 6.04
C SER A 345 -13.99 -12.81 5.50
N GLY A 346 -13.30 -13.93 5.26
CA GLY A 346 -13.92 -15.16 4.77
C GLY A 346 -14.58 -15.01 3.40
N LEU A 347 -14.14 -14.03 2.61
CA LEU A 347 -14.70 -13.71 1.30
C LEU A 347 -14.54 -14.88 0.32
N PRO A 348 -15.56 -15.19 -0.51
CA PRO A 348 -15.49 -16.26 -1.49
C PRO A 348 -14.40 -16.03 -2.53
N GLU A 349 -14.09 -14.77 -2.85
CA GLU A 349 -13.04 -14.43 -3.82
C GLU A 349 -11.62 -14.62 -3.29
N CYS A 350 -11.45 -14.77 -1.97
CA CYS A 350 -10.13 -14.87 -1.33
C CYS A 350 -9.65 -16.31 -1.09
N ASN A 351 -10.40 -17.33 -1.57
CA ASN A 351 -10.15 -18.75 -1.35
C ASN A 351 -9.86 -19.54 -2.62
#